data_AF-A0A9X4QTC7-F1
#
_entry.id   AF-A0A9X4QTC7-F1
#
_cell.length_a   1.000
_cell.length_b   1.000
_cell.length_c   1.000
_cell.angle_alpha   90.00
_cell.angle_beta   90.00
_cell.angle_gamma   90.00
#
_symmetry.space_group_name_H-M   'P 1'
#
loop_
_entity.id
_entity.type
_entity.pdbx_description
1 polymer ?
#
loop_
_entity_poly.entity_id
_entity_poly.type
_entity_poly.pdbx_seq_one_letter_code
_entity_poly.pdbx_strand_id
1 'polypeptide(L)'
;MTGKSLRADARRNRERILVVATEAFSNEGLEIPIDEIANRAGTGIGTVYRHFPTKEQLIEAVALRIKQQLIDKAREMLGQDDPEQAFF
;
A
#
# COMPACT_ATOMS: atom_id res chain seq x y z
N MET A 1 7.61 -8.49 -27.27
CA MET A 1 8.22 -7.71 -26.16
C MET A 1 7.91 -8.42 -24.84
N THR A 2 8.96 -8.67 -24.07
CA THR A 2 9.17 -9.76 -23.12
C THR A 2 8.33 -9.66 -21.83
N GLY A 3 7.58 -10.71 -21.49
CA GLY A 3 6.67 -10.78 -20.33
C GLY A 3 7.26 -10.48 -18.94
N LYS A 4 8.60 -10.39 -18.81
CA LYS A 4 9.27 -9.91 -17.58
C LYS A 4 9.00 -8.41 -17.32
N SER A 5 8.99 -7.58 -18.37
CA SER A 5 8.69 -6.14 -18.24
C SER A 5 7.24 -5.92 -17.79
N LEU A 6 6.30 -6.61 -18.45
CA LEU A 6 4.87 -6.52 -18.15
C LEU A 6 4.55 -6.91 -16.69
N ARG A 7 5.24 -7.91 -16.14
CA ARG A 7 5.10 -8.27 -14.72
C ARG A 7 5.65 -7.21 -13.77
N ALA A 8 6.78 -6.58 -14.13
CA ALA A 8 7.33 -5.47 -13.35
C ALA A 8 6.41 -4.25 -13.38
N ASP A 9 5.83 -3.93 -14.54
CA ASP A 9 4.86 -2.84 -14.71
C ASP A 9 3.58 -3.10 -13.90
N ALA A 10 3.04 -4.32 -13.97
CA ALA A 10 1.88 -4.72 -13.17
C ALA A 10 2.14 -4.60 -11.66
N ARG A 11 3.35 -4.96 -11.20
CA ARG A 11 3.74 -4.79 -9.79
C ARG A 11 3.85 -3.32 -9.39
N ARG A 12 4.47 -2.48 -10.23
CA ARG A 12 4.59 -1.03 -9.99
C ARG A 12 3.23 -0.35 -9.95
N ASN A 13 2.33 -0.73 -10.86
CA ASN A 13 0.96 -0.19 -10.87
C ASN A 13 0.21 -0.59 -9.61
N ARG A 14 0.28 -1.87 -9.20
CA ARG A 14 -0.33 -2.33 -7.94
C ARG A 14 0.20 -1.54 -6.73
N GLU A 15 1.50 -1.32 -6.65
CA GLU A 15 2.10 -0.58 -5.54
C GLU A 15 1.67 0.89 -5.53
N ARG A 16 1.65 1.56 -6.68
CA ARG A 16 1.15 2.95 -6.79
C ARG A 16 -0.30 3.06 -6.33
N ILE A 17 -1.15 2.12 -6.73
CA ILE A 17 -2.55 2.07 -6.29
C ILE A 17 -2.62 1.93 -4.76
N LEU A 18 -1.82 1.04 -4.16
CA LEU A 18 -1.84 0.84 -2.70
C LEU A 18 -1.39 2.07 -1.93
N VAL A 19 -0.35 2.76 -2.38
CA VAL A 19 0.12 4.00 -1.73
C VAL A 19 -0.99 5.05 -1.73
N VAL A 20 -1.54 5.35 -2.91
CA VAL A 20 -2.60 6.36 -3.05
C VAL A 20 -3.87 5.97 -2.30
N ALA A 21 -4.28 4.71 -2.33
CA ALA A 21 -5.43 4.23 -1.59
C ALA A 21 -5.22 4.33 -0.07
N THR A 22 -4.00 4.07 0.41
CA THR A 22 -3.65 4.22 1.84
C THR A 22 -3.82 5.67 2.29
N GLU A 23 -3.29 6.61 1.51
CA GLU A 23 -3.41 8.05 1.80
C GLU A 23 -4.87 8.51 1.74
N ALA A 24 -5.58 8.15 0.67
CA ALA A 24 -6.97 8.54 0.47
C ALA A 24 -7.90 8.00 1.58
N PHE A 25 -7.82 6.72 1.89
CA PHE A 25 -8.65 6.13 2.96
C PHE A 25 -8.32 6.69 4.35
N SER A 26 -7.06 7.06 4.59
CA SER A 26 -6.63 7.63 5.87
C SER A 26 -7.10 9.09 6.04
N ASN A 27 -7.14 9.87 4.95
CA ASN A 27 -7.46 11.29 5.00
C ASN A 27 -8.94 11.61 4.77
N GLU A 28 -9.60 10.86 3.89
CA GLU A 28 -10.98 11.14 3.42
C GLU A 28 -11.98 10.05 3.81
N GLY A 29 -11.49 8.93 4.36
CA GLY A 29 -12.32 7.79 4.76
C GLY A 29 -12.64 6.85 3.61
N LEU A 30 -13.42 5.80 3.92
CA LEU A 30 -13.69 4.70 3.00
C LEU A 30 -14.72 5.05 1.92
N GLU A 31 -15.41 6.19 2.01
CA GLU A 31 -16.45 6.56 1.03
C GLU A 31 -15.86 7.09 -0.29
N ILE A 32 -14.57 7.44 -0.33
CA ILE A 32 -13.92 7.91 -1.55
C ILE A 32 -14.13 6.91 -2.72
N PRO A 33 -14.55 7.38 -3.90
CA PRO A 33 -14.82 6.48 -5.00
C PRO A 33 -13.51 5.98 -5.66
N ILE A 34 -13.58 4.78 -6.25
CA ILE A 34 -12.41 4.05 -6.75
C ILE A 34 -11.81 4.71 -8.00
N ASP A 35 -12.62 5.40 -8.79
CA ASP A 35 -12.19 6.19 -9.94
C ASP A 35 -11.28 7.36 -9.53
N GLU A 36 -11.58 8.02 -8.42
CA GLU A 36 -10.73 9.10 -7.88
C GLU A 36 -9.38 8.55 -7.38
N ILE A 37 -9.38 7.39 -6.71
CA ILE A 37 -8.13 6.69 -6.36
C ILE A 37 -7.33 6.33 -7.63
N ALA A 38 -8.00 5.84 -8.68
CA ALA A 38 -7.35 5.49 -9.94
C ALA A 38 -6.70 6.72 -10.61
N ASN A 39 -7.43 7.84 -10.65
CA ASN A 39 -6.97 9.11 -11.18
C ASN A 39 -5.71 9.60 -10.46
N ARG A 40 -5.74 9.65 -9.12
CA ARG A 40 -4.59 10.04 -8.29
C ARG A 40 -3.39 9.11 -8.45
N ALA A 41 -3.62 7.81 -8.64
CA ALA A 41 -2.56 6.83 -8.90
C ALA A 41 -2.04 6.84 -10.35
N GLY A 42 -2.57 7.71 -11.22
CA GLY A 42 -2.17 7.81 -12.62
C GLY A 42 -2.47 6.54 -13.42
N THR A 43 -3.57 5.87 -13.10
CA THR A 43 -3.97 4.58 -13.68
C THR A 43 -5.44 4.59 -14.08
N GLY A 44 -5.81 3.73 -15.04
CA GLY A 44 -7.21 3.53 -15.38
C GLY A 44 -7.95 2.71 -14.32
N ILE A 45 -9.24 2.99 -14.13
CA ILE A 45 -10.13 2.27 -13.18
C ILE A 45 -10.14 0.75 -13.43
N GLY A 46 -10.12 0.32 -14.70
CA GLY A 46 -10.04 -1.11 -15.05
C GLY A 46 -8.74 -1.78 -14.60
N THR A 47 -7.64 -1.02 -14.50
CA THR A 47 -6.38 -1.54 -13.95
C THR A 47 -6.48 -1.69 -12.43
N VAL A 48 -7.19 -0.79 -11.74
CA VAL A 48 -7.48 -0.94 -10.31
C VAL A 48 -8.30 -2.20 -10.08
N TYR A 49 -9.43 -2.38 -10.76
CA TYR A 49 -10.28 -3.57 -10.61
C TYR A 49 -9.57 -4.87 -11.03
N ARG A 50 -8.66 -4.83 -11.99
CA ARG A 50 -7.82 -6.00 -12.32
C ARG A 50 -6.90 -6.42 -11.17
N HIS A 51 -6.43 -5.47 -10.35
CA HIS A 51 -5.58 -5.75 -9.19
C HIS A 51 -6.38 -5.99 -7.90
N PHE A 52 -7.52 -5.32 -7.77
CA PHE A 52 -8.41 -5.33 -6.61
C PHE A 52 -9.85 -5.44 -7.13
N PRO A 53 -10.32 -6.65 -7.43
CA PRO A 53 -11.65 -6.91 -7.98
C PRO A 53 -12.81 -6.20 -7.27
N THR A 54 -12.70 -5.93 -5.97
CA THR A 54 -13.70 -5.17 -5.21
C THR A 54 -13.05 -4.07 -4.36
N LYS A 55 -13.86 -3.09 -3.93
CA LYS A 55 -13.43 -2.02 -3.02
C LYS A 55 -12.98 -2.60 -1.69
N GLU A 56 -13.67 -3.62 -1.19
CA GLU A 56 -13.33 -4.36 0.03
C GLU A 56 -11.94 -5.01 -0.08
N GLN A 57 -11.59 -5.59 -1.23
CA GLN A 57 -10.27 -6.17 -1.44
C GLN A 57 -9.15 -5.10 -1.50
N LEU A 58 -9.45 -3.90 -2.00
CA LEU A 58 -8.51 -2.78 -1.91
C LEU A 58 -8.34 -2.33 -0.46
N ILE A 59 -9.43 -2.21 0.29
CA ILE A 59 -9.42 -1.85 1.71
C ILE A 59 -8.63 -2.88 2.53
N GLU A 60 -8.86 -4.18 2.33
CA GLU A 60 -8.12 -5.25 3.00
C GLU A 60 -6.61 -5.15 2.71
N ALA A 61 -6.24 -4.91 1.45
CA ALA A 61 -4.84 -4.77 1.08
C ALA A 61 -4.18 -3.52 1.72
N VAL A 62 -4.91 -2.41 1.84
CA VAL A 62 -4.46 -1.23 2.58
C VAL A 62 -4.32 -1.53 4.08
N ALA A 63 -5.28 -2.21 4.69
CA ALA A 63 -5.21 -2.59 6.11
C ALA A 63 -4.00 -3.49 6.40
N LEU A 64 -3.72 -4.46 5.53
CA LEU A 64 -2.53 -5.31 5.64
C LEU A 64 -1.24 -4.51 5.51
N ARG A 65 -1.20 -3.51 4.62
CA ARG A 65 -0.05 -2.61 4.47
C ARG A 65 0.21 -1.81 5.76
N ILE A 66 -0.84 -1.18 6.31
CA ILE A 66 -0.73 -0.39 7.53
C ILE A 66 -0.26 -1.28 8.69
N LYS A 67 -0.85 -2.48 8.83
CA LYS A 67 -0.42 -3.47 9.83
C LYS A 67 1.06 -3.80 9.69
N GLN A 68 1.55 -4.03 8.46
CA GLN A 68 2.96 -4.34 8.22
C GLN A 68 3.86 -3.16 8.62
N GLN A 69 3.49 -1.93 8.28
CA GLN A 69 4.24 -0.73 8.69
C GLN A 69 4.30 -0.57 10.22
N LEU A 70 3.22 -0.87 10.93
CA LEU A 70 3.20 -0.86 12.39
C LEU A 70 4.14 -1.92 12.99
N ILE A 71 4.13 -3.13 12.42
CA ILE A 71 5.03 -4.22 12.85
C ILE A 71 6.50 -3.85 12.61
N ASP A 72 6.82 -3.28 11.46
CA ASP A 72 8.19 -2.92 11.11
C ASP A 72 8.69 -1.78 11.99
N LYS A 73 7.87 -0.76 12.25
CA LYS A 73 8.20 0.30 13.20
C LYS A 73 8.40 -0.23 14.63
N ALA A 74 7.56 -1.17 15.08
CA ALA A 74 7.74 -1.80 16.39
C ALA A 74 9.06 -2.58 16.48
N ARG A 75 9.48 -3.26 15.41
CA ARG A 75 10.78 -3.94 15.34
C ARG A 75 11.94 -2.97 15.36
N GLU A 76 11.84 -1.85 14.65
CA GLU A 76 12.87 -0.80 14.69
C GLU A 76 13.06 -0.26 16.11
N MET A 77 11.97 0.06 16.81
CA MET A 77 12.04 0.55 18.19
C MET A 77 12.65 -0.48 19.14
N LEU A 78 12.21 -1.73 19.08
CA LEU A 78 12.77 -2.82 19.90
C LEU A 78 14.23 -3.16 19.56
N GLY A 79 14.67 -2.88 18.34
CA GLY A 79 16.07 -3.05 17.91
C GLY A 79 16.97 -1.85 18.23
N GLN A 80 16.40 -0.70 18.61
CA GLN A 80 17.14 0.47 19.09
C GLN A 80 17.32 0.49 20.61
N ASP A 81 16.51 -0.28 21.35
CA ASP A 81 16.78 -0.61 22.74
C ASP A 81 17.82 -1.74 22.81
N ASP A 82 19.07 -1.44 22.43
CA ASP A 82 20.21 -2.31 22.73
C ASP A 82 20.59 -2.08 24.21
N PRO A 83 20.34 -3.04 25.13
CA PRO A 83 20.59 -2.86 26.55
C PRO A 83 22.07 -2.60 26.88
N GLU A 84 23.02 -2.89 25.97
CA GLU A 84 24.44 -2.59 26.17
C GLU A 84 24.77 -1.09 26.22
N GLN A 85 23.97 -0.21 25.60
CA GLN A 85 24.21 1.25 25.66
C GLN A 85 23.73 1.91 26.96
N ALA A 86 23.02 1.17 27.84
CA ALA A 86 22.56 1.68 29.13
C ALA A 86 23.59 1.47 30.27
N PHE A 87 24.67 0.71 30.02
CA PHE A 87 25.64 0.32 31.05
C PHE A 87 27.02 1.00 30.93
N PHE A 88 27.18 2.00 30.05
CA PHE A 88 28.39 2.83 29.95
C PHE A 88 28.07 4.32 30.02
#